data_AF-A0A511NJV9-F1
#
_entry.id   AF-A0A511NJV9-F1
#
_cell.length_a   1.000
_cell.length_b   1.000
_cell.length_c   1.000
_cell.angle_alpha   90.00
_cell.angle_beta   90.00
_cell.angle_gamma   90.00
#
_symmetry.space_group_name_H-M   'P 1'
#
loop_
_entity.id
_entity.type
_entity.pdbx_description
1 polymer ?
#
loop_
_entity_poly.entity_id
_entity_poly.type
_entity_poly.pdbx_seq_one_letter_code
_entity_poly.pdbx_strand_id
1 'polypeptide(L)'
;MKSIWEATFENNVIRIENNWFSGERLFVNDKLQDYQINYFSAPILTGHLNNSKNEKLLIKVNILQEFFRLDCILFINDEQVALKKVK
;
A
#
# COMPACT_ATOMS: atom_id res chain seq x y z
N MET A 1 1.82 2.55 16.87
CA MET A 1 0.79 1.55 16.52
C MET A 1 1.10 1.04 15.13
N LYS A 2 1.02 -0.27 14.87
CA LYS A 2 1.29 -0.85 13.54
C LYS A 2 -0.04 -1.27 12.92
N SER A 3 -0.35 -0.78 11.73
CA SER A 3 -1.44 -1.30 10.91
C SER A 3 -0.88 -1.98 9.67
N ILE A 4 -1.51 -3.06 9.24
CA ILE A 4 -1.13 -3.83 8.05
C ILE A 4 -2.37 -4.08 7.22
N TRP A 5 -2.26 -3.81 5.92
CA TRP A 5 -3.27 -4.15 4.94
C TRP A 5 -2.69 -5.05 3.86
N GLU A 6 -3.51 -5.98 3.38
CA GLU A 6 -3.15 -6.90 2.32
C GLU A 6 -4.26 -6.97 1.27
N ALA A 7 -3.82 -7.14 0.02
CA ALA A 7 -4.66 -7.48 -1.12
C ALA A 7 -3.95 -8.49 -2.01
N THR A 8 -4.73 -9.31 -2.70
CA THR A 8 -4.22 -10.19 -3.75
C THR A 8 -4.80 -9.73 -5.08
N PHE A 9 -3.92 -9.48 -6.05
CA PHE A 9 -4.31 -9.05 -7.40
C PHE A 9 -3.53 -9.89 -8.42
N GLU A 10 -4.23 -10.66 -9.24
CA GLU A 10 -3.63 -11.53 -10.27
C GLU A 10 -2.40 -12.32 -9.76
N ASN A 11 -2.56 -13.05 -8.65
CA ASN A 11 -1.52 -13.82 -7.95
C ASN A 11 -0.37 -13.01 -7.33
N ASN A 12 -0.40 -11.68 -7.40
CA ASN A 12 0.53 -10.82 -6.67
C ASN A 12 -0.04 -10.48 -5.31
N VAL A 13 0.79 -10.61 -4.27
CA VAL A 13 0.45 -10.19 -2.91
C VAL A 13 0.97 -8.77 -2.71
N ILE A 14 0.05 -7.85 -2.44
CA ILE A 14 0.35 -6.46 -2.12
C ILE A 14 0.17 -6.31 -0.62
N ARG A 15 1.22 -5.87 0.08
CA ARG A 15 1.20 -5.63 1.52
C ARG A 15 1.63 -4.21 1.81
N ILE A 16 0.79 -3.51 2.58
CA ILE A 16 1.04 -2.14 3.02
C ILE A 16 1.19 -2.17 4.53
N GLU A 17 2.28 -1.58 5.01
CA GLU A 17 2.51 -1.40 6.44
C GLU A 17 2.50 0.08 6.78
N ASN A 18 1.75 0.46 7.81
CA ASN A 18 1.89 1.76 8.46
C ASN A 18 2.43 1.55 9.88
N ASN A 19 3.51 2.25 10.20
CA ASN A 19 4.01 2.34 11.55
C ASN A 19 4.42 3.77 11.87
N TRP A 20 3.72 4.38 12.82
CA TRP A 20 3.98 5.75 13.29
C TRP A 20 5.44 6.06 13.66
N PHE A 21 6.22 5.05 14.08
CA PHE A 21 7.63 5.24 14.46
C PHE A 21 8.63 4.84 13.40
N SER A 22 8.24 3.97 12.46
CA SER A 22 9.18 3.37 11.50
C SER A 22 8.74 3.59 10.06
N GLY A 23 7.83 4.54 9.82
CA GLY A 23 7.31 4.90 8.51
C GLY A 23 6.33 3.90 7.90
N GLU A 24 6.01 4.20 6.65
CA GLU A 24 5.10 3.49 5.78
C GLU A 24 5.86 2.71 4.71
N ARG A 25 5.40 1.50 4.40
CA ARG A 25 6.06 0.60 3.44
C ARG A 25 5.06 -0.04 2.49
N LEU A 26 5.47 -0.17 1.23
CA LEU A 26 4.77 -0.93 0.21
C LEU A 26 5.62 -2.13 -0.20
N PHE A 27 5.03 -3.32 -0.10
CA PHE A 27 5.62 -4.57 -0.57
C PHE A 27 4.75 -5.18 -1.67
N VAL A 28 5.41 -5.76 -2.67
CA VAL A 28 4.78 -6.63 -3.67
C VAL A 28 5.57 -7.93 -3.71
N ASN A 29 4.90 -9.06 -3.45
CA ASN A 29 5.53 -10.38 -3.36
C ASN A 29 6.77 -10.36 -2.45
N ASP A 30 6.59 -9.83 -1.23
CA ASP A 30 7.62 -9.63 -0.20
C ASP A 30 8.79 -8.69 -0.57
N LYS A 31 8.81 -8.13 -1.78
CA LYS A 31 9.81 -7.15 -2.20
C LYS A 31 9.36 -5.74 -1.83
N LEU A 32 10.18 -5.04 -1.04
CA LEU A 32 9.97 -3.61 -0.75
C LEU A 32 10.08 -2.80 -2.04
N GLN A 33 9.06 -2.02 -2.35
CA GLN A 33 9.03 -1.17 -3.53
C GLN A 33 9.07 0.31 -3.19
N ASP A 34 8.52 0.70 -2.04
CA ASP A 34 8.52 2.09 -1.59
C ASP A 34 8.50 2.17 -0.06
N TYR A 35 9.09 3.24 0.45
CA TYR A 35 9.26 3.53 1.85
C TYR A 35 9.21 5.03 2.08
N GLN A 36 8.35 5.47 2.98
CA GLN A 36 8.26 6.86 3.40
C GLN A 36 8.24 6.97 4.91
N ILE A 37 8.73 8.08 5.43
CA ILE A 37 8.57 8.48 6.82
C ILE A 37 8.01 9.90 6.79
N ASN A 38 6.69 10.03 6.85
CA ASN A 38 6.05 11.34 6.81
C ASN A 38 5.42 11.68 8.16
N TYR A 39 5.96 12.70 8.82
CA TYR A 39 5.45 13.22 10.09
C TYR A 39 4.41 14.34 9.92
N PHE A 40 4.35 14.97 8.73
CA PHE A 40 3.59 16.20 8.50
C PHE A 40 2.61 16.14 7.32
N SER A 41 2.69 15.12 6.47
CA SER A 41 1.85 14.96 5.29
C SER A 41 1.31 13.53 5.18
N ALA A 42 0.15 13.38 4.52
CA ALA A 42 -0.38 12.06 4.21
C ALA A 42 0.60 11.31 3.28
N PRO A 43 1.09 10.12 3.68
CA PRO A 43 2.05 9.39 2.87
C PRO A 43 1.37 8.82 1.63
N ILE A 44 2.08 8.91 0.50
CA ILE A 44 1.66 8.37 -0.80
C ILE A 44 2.74 7.40 -1.23
N LEU A 45 2.43 6.11 -1.19
CA LEU A 45 3.37 5.07 -1.65
C LEU A 45 3.05 4.72 -3.10
N THR A 46 4.09 4.46 -3.88
CA THR A 46 3.98 4.10 -5.29
C THR A 46 4.77 2.84 -5.58
N GLY A 47 4.30 2.04 -6.51
CA GLY A 47 4.98 0.81 -6.88
C GLY A 47 4.49 0.29 -8.20
N HIS A 48 4.86 -0.93 -8.51
CA HIS A 48 4.46 -1.61 -9.73
C HIS A 48 4.32 -3.11 -9.50
N LEU A 49 3.40 -3.73 -10.23
CA LEU A 49 3.33 -5.18 -10.35
C LEU A 49 3.20 -5.57 -11.82
N ASN A 50 3.54 -6.82 -12.13
CA ASN A 50 3.27 -7.37 -13.44
C ASN A 50 1.98 -8.18 -13.38
N ASN A 51 1.07 -7.94 -14.32
CA ASN A 51 -0.13 -8.73 -14.46
C ASN A 51 0.19 -10.08 -15.13
N SER A 52 -0.82 -10.93 -15.30
CA SER A 52 -0.74 -12.23 -15.98
C SER A 52 -0.21 -12.17 -17.42
N LYS A 53 -0.31 -11.00 -18.08
CA LYS A 53 0.22 -10.73 -19.43
C LYS A 53 1.62 -10.11 -19.42
N ASN A 54 2.26 -10.02 -18.25
CA ASN A 54 3.55 -9.38 -18.03
C ASN A 54 3.55 -7.85 -18.33
N GLU A 55 2.38 -7.22 -18.30
CA GLU A 55 2.23 -5.77 -18.40
C GLU A 55 2.47 -5.14 -17.02
N LYS A 56 3.24 -4.05 -17.00
CA LYS A 56 3.59 -3.34 -15.78
C LYS A 56 2.46 -2.41 -15.37
N LEU A 57 1.75 -2.75 -14.29
CA LEU A 57 0.70 -1.94 -13.70
C LEU A 57 1.27 -1.03 -12.62
N LEU A 58 0.80 0.22 -12.57
CA LEU A 58 1.14 1.18 -11.53
C LEU A 58 0.35 0.87 -10.25
N ILE A 59 1.01 0.92 -9.11
CA ILE A 59 0.38 0.88 -7.79
C ILE A 59 0.48 2.27 -7.18
N LYS A 60 -0.62 2.74 -6.60
CA LYS A 60 -0.65 3.94 -5.76
C LYS A 60 -1.42 3.62 -4.49
N VAL A 61 -0.85 4.01 -3.35
CA VAL A 61 -1.46 3.82 -2.04
C VAL A 61 -1.55 5.16 -1.33
N ASN A 62 -2.75 5.50 -0.90
CA ASN A 62 -3.00 6.66 -0.05
C ASN A 62 -3.30 6.15 1.37
N ILE A 63 -2.57 6.65 2.35
CA ILE A 63 -2.85 6.37 3.76
C ILE A 63 -3.47 7.63 4.37
N LEU A 64 -4.72 7.52 4.81
CA LEU A 64 -5.49 8.60 5.39
C LEU A 64 -5.38 8.52 6.91
N GLN A 65 -4.78 9.56 7.49
CA GLN A 65 -4.67 9.73 8.94
C GLN A 65 -5.77 10.69 9.39
N GLU A 66 -6.92 10.15 9.79
CA GLU A 66 -7.98 10.93 10.43
C GLU A 66 -7.79 10.93 11.96
N PHE A 67 -8.40 11.89 12.65
CA PHE A 67 -8.26 12.09 14.10
C PHE A 67 -8.49 10.83 14.97
N PHE A 68 -9.26 9.86 14.48
CA PHE A 68 -9.56 8.62 15.20
C PHE A 68 -9.49 7.35 14.35
N ARG A 69 -9.19 7.46 13.05
CA ARG A 69 -9.20 6.34 12.12
C ARG A 69 -8.02 6.42 11.18
N LEU A 70 -7.45 5.25 10.92
CA LEU A 70 -6.39 5.07 9.95
C LEU A 70 -6.97 4.23 8.82
N ASP A 71 -7.11 4.84 7.66
CA ASP A 71 -7.64 4.19 6.46
C ASP A 71 -6.56 4.08 5.38
N CYS A 72 -6.70 3.09 4.51
CA CYS A 72 -5.74 2.80 3.45
C CYS A 72 -6.49 2.48 2.17
N ILE A 73 -6.16 3.23 1.12
CA ILE A 73 -6.79 3.10 -0.20
C ILE A 73 -5.72 2.69 -1.20
N LEU A 74 -5.96 1.57 -1.89
CA LEU A 74 -5.11 1.03 -2.93
C LEU A 74 -5.72 1.30 -4.30
N PHE A 75 -4.89 1.78 -5.23
CA PHE A 75 -5.19 1.87 -6.65
C PHE A 75 -4.18 1.04 -7.44
N ILE A 76 -4.68 0.32 -8.45
CA ILE A 76 -3.88 -0.39 -9.44
C ILE A 76 -4.30 0.13 -10.81
N ASN A 77 -3.39 0.80 -11.52
CA ASN A 77 -3.65 1.43 -12.80
C ASN A 77 -4.92 2.32 -12.78
N ASP A 78 -5.01 3.17 -11.75
CA ASP A 78 -6.12 4.09 -11.47
C ASP A 78 -7.47 3.43 -11.09
N GLU A 79 -7.52 2.10 -10.99
CA GLU A 79 -8.69 1.38 -10.45
C GLU A 79 -8.52 1.11 -8.96
N GLN A 80 -9.54 1.43 -8.16
CA GLN A 80 -9.52 1.17 -6.72
C GLN A 80 -9.69 -0.34 -6.45
N VAL A 81 -8.80 -0.89 -5.62
CA VAL A 81 -8.82 -2.30 -5.23
C VAL A 81 -9.10 -2.42 -3.74
N ALA A 82 -9.95 -3.39 -3.39
CA ALA A 82 -10.31 -3.65 -2.00
C ALA A 82 -9.09 -4.12 -1.19
N LEU A 83 -8.89 -3.50 -0.02
CA LEU A 83 -7.88 -3.89 0.95
C LEU A 83 -8.52 -4.55 2.15
N LYS A 84 -7.86 -5.58 2.69
CA LYS A 84 -8.21 -6.17 3.96
C LYS A 84 -7.22 -5.71 5.02
N LYS A 85 -7.72 -5.09 6.10
CA LYS A 85 -6.90 -4.81 7.28
C LYS A 85 -6.65 -6.12 8.04
N VAL A 86 -5.38 -6.45 8.23
CA VAL A 86 -4.92 -7.70 8.86
C VAL A 86 -4.42 -7.45 10.28
N LYS A 87 -3.92 -6.23 10.54
CA LYS A 87 -3.44 -5.78 11.84
C LYS A 87 -3.68 -4.30 12.03
#